data_AF-A0A9D1LWA9-F1
#
_entry.id   AF-A0A9D1LWA9-F1
#
_cell.length_a   1.000
_cell.length_b   1.000
_cell.length_c   1.000
_cell.angle_alpha   90.00
_cell.angle_beta   90.00
_cell.angle_gamma   90.00
#
_symmetry.space_group_name_H-M   'P 1'
#
loop_
_entity.id
_entity.type
_entity.pdbx_description
1 polymer ?
#
loop_
_entity_poly.entity_id
_entity_poly.type
_entity_poly.pdbx_seq_one_letter_code
_entity_poly.pdbx_strand_id
1 'polypeptide(L)'
;MSSNNYKKKKVRTRSDNILNVIIAVVILAFLVLAGFAVAPSIQNMIANYEASKPQEVETVEKFAESQGKTADEFLAEYGLTDNENVNKDTAIDGIQFYMTLENMAKYQNTSVEELKAHYGLDDTTANDTTYSDAMANMNAGPVVEDMYGTDFETFRTQMGLPDVLTETSKWSEVTAAAQAMQEAANLAASEEPAAEEGADSTATEAPADAADAVDASDAPEASQAPEEGE
;
A
#
# COMPACT_ATOMS: atom_id res chain seq x y z
N MET A 1 -2.05 14.05 58.77
CA MET A 1 -3.26 13.35 58.28
C MET A 1 -3.91 14.27 57.26
N SER A 2 -4.20 13.95 56.00
CA SER A 2 -3.97 12.79 55.14
C SER A 2 -4.10 13.30 53.68
N SER A 3 -3.37 12.67 52.76
CA SER A 3 -3.34 12.93 51.31
C SER A 3 -4.70 12.81 50.62
N ASN A 4 -4.90 13.51 49.50
CA ASN A 4 -5.76 13.07 48.40
C ASN A 4 -5.25 13.63 47.06
N ASN A 5 -4.36 12.89 46.41
CA ASN A 5 -4.01 13.09 45.00
C ASN A 5 -4.89 12.15 44.16
N TYR A 6 -5.91 12.70 43.50
CA TYR A 6 -6.66 11.96 42.49
C TYR A 6 -5.89 11.98 41.16
N LYS A 7 -5.17 10.91 40.84
CA LYS A 7 -4.75 10.62 39.46
C LYS A 7 -6.00 10.22 38.66
N LYS A 8 -6.53 11.13 37.84
CA LYS A 8 -7.52 10.79 36.80
C LYS A 8 -6.89 9.81 35.82
N LYS A 9 -7.33 8.55 35.79
CA LYS A 9 -7.05 7.64 34.68
C LYS A 9 -7.81 8.12 33.45
N LYS A 10 -7.11 8.38 32.35
CA LYS A 10 -7.70 8.67 31.05
C LYS A 10 -8.33 7.35 30.55
N VAL A 11 -9.66 7.28 30.55
CA VAL A 11 -10.39 6.17 29.90
C VAL A 11 -10.31 6.45 28.40
N ARG A 12 -9.63 5.59 27.64
CA ARG A 12 -9.71 5.61 26.17
C ARG A 12 -11.16 5.32 25.81
N THR A 13 -11.80 6.27 25.15
CA THR A 13 -13.20 6.14 24.68
C THR A 13 -13.16 5.76 23.20
N ARG A 14 -14.18 5.05 22.69
CA ARG A 14 -14.29 4.59 21.27
C ARG A 14 -13.91 5.64 20.21
N SER A 15 -13.98 6.93 20.53
CA SER A 15 -13.57 8.04 19.66
C SER A 15 -12.07 8.05 19.31
N ASP A 16 -11.19 7.50 20.14
CA ASP A 16 -9.75 7.43 19.85
C ASP A 16 -9.44 6.41 18.73
N ASN A 17 -10.27 5.36 18.60
CA ASN A 17 -10.10 4.35 17.55
C ASN A 17 -10.61 4.84 16.19
N ILE A 18 -11.69 5.63 16.18
CA ILE A 18 -12.27 6.17 14.94
C ILE A 18 -11.32 7.22 14.32
N LEU A 19 -10.62 8.01 15.14
CA LEU A 19 -9.66 9.00 14.63
C LEU A 19 -8.43 8.34 13.97
N ASN A 20 -7.92 7.24 14.54
CA ASN A 20 -6.81 6.48 13.97
C ASN A 20 -7.19 5.78 12.65
N VAL A 21 -8.42 5.26 12.56
CA VAL A 21 -8.94 4.68 11.31
C VAL A 21 -9.09 5.74 10.22
N ILE A 22 -9.59 6.93 10.56
CA ILE A 22 -9.71 8.04 9.61
C ILE A 22 -8.32 8.48 9.10
N ILE A 23 -7.31 8.53 9.98
CA ILE A 23 -5.93 8.87 9.59
C ILE A 23 -5.33 7.80 8.66
N ALA A 24 -5.54 6.51 8.94
CA ALA A 24 -5.08 5.42 8.08
C ALA A 24 -5.73 5.44 6.69
N VAL A 25 -7.03 5.74 6.62
CA VAL A 25 -7.78 5.86 5.35
C VAL A 25 -7.31 7.06 4.54
N VAL A 26 -6.99 8.19 5.19
CA VAL A 26 -6.45 9.38 4.50
C VAL A 26 -5.05 9.08 3.91
N ILE A 27 -4.20 8.34 4.63
CA ILE A 27 -2.89 7.90 4.11
C ILE A 27 -3.06 7.00 2.88
N LEU A 28 -4.00 6.05 2.92
CA LEU A 28 -4.33 5.20 1.77
C LEU A 28 -4.86 6.01 0.56
N ALA A 29 -5.70 7.02 0.79
CA ALA A 29 -6.21 7.88 -0.28
C ALA A 29 -5.10 8.73 -0.94
N PHE A 30 -4.08 9.16 -0.18
CA PHE A 30 -2.91 9.84 -0.75
C PHE A 30 -1.98 8.89 -1.51
N LEU A 31 -1.89 7.62 -1.12
CA LEU A 31 -1.11 6.61 -1.85
C LEU A 31 -1.74 6.26 -3.21
N VAL A 32 -3.07 6.32 -3.32
CA VAL A 32 -3.80 6.11 -4.59
C VAL A 32 -3.66 7.32 -5.54
N LEU A 33 -3.52 8.55 -5.01
CA LEU A 33 -3.35 9.76 -5.83
C LEU A 33 -1.88 10.05 -6.23
N ALA A 34 -0.90 9.37 -5.64
CA ALA A 34 0.52 9.51 -5.98
C ALA A 34 0.96 8.67 -7.20
N GLY A 35 0.01 8.14 -7.99
CA GLY A 35 0.24 7.42 -9.24
C GLY A 35 0.75 8.27 -10.41
N PHE A 36 1.33 9.46 -10.18
CA PHE A 36 1.85 10.30 -11.25
C PHE A 36 3.25 10.85 -10.95
N ALA A 37 4.20 10.28 -11.68
CA ALA A 37 5.40 10.92 -12.22
C ALA A 37 6.66 11.13 -11.32
N VAL A 38 7.78 10.66 -11.89
CA VAL A 38 9.18 11.10 -11.71
C VAL A 38 10.01 10.30 -10.68
N ALA A 39 10.70 9.28 -11.22
CA ALA A 39 11.58 8.28 -10.59
C ALA A 39 12.88 8.75 -9.87
N PRO A 40 13.30 10.03 -9.81
CA PRO A 40 14.32 10.48 -8.86
C PRO A 40 13.76 10.92 -7.49
N SER A 41 12.44 11.07 -7.33
CA SER A 41 11.83 11.68 -6.14
C SER A 41 11.69 10.74 -4.94
N ILE A 42 11.82 9.42 -5.11
CA ILE A 42 11.63 8.45 -4.02
C ILE A 42 12.82 8.45 -3.04
N GLN A 43 14.06 8.63 -3.50
CA GLN A 43 15.23 8.71 -2.61
C GLN A 43 15.22 10.01 -1.78
N ASN A 44 14.81 11.14 -2.36
CA ASN A 44 14.63 12.39 -1.63
C ASN A 44 13.40 12.36 -0.71
N MET A 45 12.38 11.54 -1.01
CA MET A 45 11.21 11.34 -0.17
C MET A 45 11.50 10.42 1.03
N ILE A 46 12.35 9.39 0.86
CA ILE A 46 12.85 8.56 1.97
C ILE A 46 13.75 9.39 2.88
N ALA A 47 14.69 10.18 2.33
CA ALA A 47 15.56 11.06 3.12
C ALA A 47 14.79 12.18 3.85
N ASN A 48 13.75 12.76 3.23
CA ASN A 48 12.89 13.73 3.91
C ASN A 48 11.89 13.09 4.89
N TYR A 49 11.47 11.83 4.68
CA TYR A 49 10.63 11.09 5.63
C TYR A 49 11.42 10.77 6.92
N GLU A 50 12.67 10.34 6.78
CA GLU A 50 13.61 10.14 7.91
C GLU A 50 13.93 11.44 8.64
N ALA A 51 14.05 12.56 7.93
CA ALA A 51 14.33 13.87 8.53
C ALA A 51 13.11 14.52 9.24
N SER A 52 11.88 14.07 8.95
CA SER A 52 10.65 14.77 9.37
C SER A 52 9.89 14.13 10.54
N LYS A 53 10.37 13.02 11.11
CA LYS A 53 9.75 12.42 12.30
C LYS A 53 10.77 12.08 13.39
N PRO A 54 10.69 12.72 14.56
CA PRO A 54 11.05 12.03 15.80
C PRO A 54 9.90 11.07 16.16
N GLN A 55 9.80 9.94 15.44
CA GLN A 55 9.24 8.73 16.03
C GLN A 55 10.47 7.92 16.44
N GLU A 56 10.70 7.75 17.74
CA GLU A 56 11.65 6.74 18.18
C GLU A 56 11.15 5.41 17.63
N VAL A 57 11.78 4.92 16.57
CA VAL A 57 11.69 3.51 16.20
C VAL A 57 12.13 2.75 17.44
N GLU A 58 11.22 1.97 18.01
CA GLU A 58 11.57 1.11 19.13
C GLU A 58 12.49 0.03 18.58
N THR A 59 13.77 0.13 18.93
CA THR A 59 14.79 -0.81 18.48
C THR A 59 14.85 -2.01 19.42
N VAL A 60 15.51 -3.08 18.98
CA VAL A 60 15.84 -4.24 19.84
C VAL A 60 16.53 -3.79 21.13
N GLU A 61 17.48 -2.84 21.06
CA GLU A 61 18.18 -2.31 22.23
C GLU A 61 17.21 -1.69 23.24
N LYS A 62 16.34 -0.76 22.78
CA LYS A 62 15.38 -0.09 23.67
C LYS A 62 14.35 -1.05 24.25
N PHE A 63 13.87 -2.00 23.45
CA PHE A 63 12.92 -2.99 23.90
C PHE A 63 13.54 -3.96 24.91
N ALA A 64 14.78 -4.40 24.68
CA ALA A 64 15.52 -5.25 25.63
C ALA A 64 15.78 -4.52 26.95
N GLU A 65 16.19 -3.25 26.89
CA GLU A 65 16.40 -2.41 28.08
C GLU A 65 15.12 -2.26 28.91
N SER A 66 13.96 -2.14 28.25
CA SER A 66 12.65 -2.09 28.93
C SER A 66 12.33 -3.36 29.74
N GLN A 67 12.92 -4.50 29.35
CA GLN A 67 12.83 -5.79 30.03
C GLN A 67 13.97 -6.03 31.03
N GLY A 68 14.89 -5.07 31.19
CA GLY A 68 16.08 -5.21 32.03
C GLY A 68 17.12 -6.20 31.46
N LYS A 69 17.14 -6.37 30.13
CA LYS A 69 18.08 -7.23 29.40
C LYS A 69 18.95 -6.39 28.46
N THR A 70 20.08 -6.93 28.06
CA THR A 70 20.87 -6.39 26.94
C THR A 70 20.29 -6.84 25.59
N ALA A 71 20.61 -6.10 24.52
CA ALA A 71 20.22 -6.50 23.17
C ALA A 71 20.73 -7.91 22.81
N ASP A 72 21.96 -8.25 23.19
CA ASP A 72 22.54 -9.57 22.92
C ASP A 72 21.81 -10.69 23.67
N GLU A 73 21.45 -10.46 24.93
CA GLU A 73 20.63 -11.41 25.71
C GLU A 73 19.26 -11.62 25.06
N PHE A 74 18.64 -10.54 24.59
CA PHE A 74 17.37 -10.61 23.88
C PHE A 74 17.48 -11.39 22.57
N LEU A 75 18.47 -11.07 21.72
CA LEU A 75 18.69 -11.78 20.45
C LEU A 75 18.98 -13.26 20.68
N ALA A 76 19.78 -13.60 21.69
CA ALA A 76 20.06 -14.99 22.04
C ALA A 76 18.80 -15.72 22.54
N GLU A 77 17.95 -15.05 23.32
CA GLU A 77 16.73 -15.62 23.86
C GLU A 77 15.72 -16.05 22.79
N TYR A 78 15.70 -15.33 21.65
CA TYR A 78 14.80 -15.58 20.53
C TYR A 78 15.51 -16.13 19.28
N GLY A 79 16.75 -16.61 19.43
CA GLY A 79 17.51 -17.28 18.37
C GLY A 79 17.85 -16.40 17.16
N LEU A 80 18.08 -15.10 17.40
CA LEU A 80 18.34 -14.09 16.38
C LEU A 80 19.82 -13.67 16.33
N THR A 81 20.69 -14.20 17.21
CA THR A 81 22.11 -13.79 17.31
C THR A 81 22.90 -14.02 16.02
N ASP A 82 22.61 -15.10 15.30
CA ASP A 82 23.31 -15.44 14.06
C ASP A 82 22.63 -14.86 12.81
N ASN A 83 21.56 -14.09 12.96
CA ASN A 83 20.84 -13.49 11.84
C ASN A 83 21.50 -12.18 11.39
N GLU A 84 22.09 -12.18 10.20
CA GLU A 84 22.80 -11.01 9.66
C GLU A 84 21.92 -9.76 9.43
N ASN A 85 20.60 -9.93 9.35
CA ASN A 85 19.63 -8.85 9.15
C ASN A 85 19.09 -8.28 10.46
N VAL A 86 19.45 -8.87 11.61
CA VAL A 86 18.98 -8.46 12.92
C VAL A 86 20.16 -8.07 13.81
N ASN A 87 20.11 -6.86 14.35
CA ASN A 87 21.02 -6.37 15.36
C ASN A 87 20.27 -5.47 16.35
N LYS A 88 21.00 -4.88 17.29
CA LYS A 88 20.45 -4.03 18.34
C LYS A 88 19.70 -2.79 17.84
N ASP A 89 20.03 -2.30 16.64
CA ASP A 89 19.44 -1.12 16.01
C ASP A 89 18.24 -1.50 15.11
N THR A 90 17.99 -2.79 14.89
CA THR A 90 16.83 -3.28 14.14
C THR A 90 15.52 -2.89 14.84
N ALA A 91 14.53 -2.47 14.07
CA ALA A 91 13.19 -2.17 14.57
C ALA A 91 12.51 -3.42 15.14
N ILE A 92 11.90 -3.30 16.32
CA ILE A 92 11.28 -4.44 17.01
C ILE A 92 10.06 -5.01 16.26
N ASP A 93 9.34 -4.19 15.51
CA ASP A 93 8.13 -4.63 14.80
C ASP A 93 8.44 -5.67 13.68
N GLY A 94 9.68 -5.72 13.20
CA GLY A 94 10.09 -6.58 12.10
C GLY A 94 10.80 -7.86 12.53
N ILE A 95 11.26 -7.98 13.78
CA ILE A 95 12.15 -9.10 14.16
C ILE A 95 11.44 -10.45 14.16
N GLN A 96 10.12 -10.43 14.31
CA GLN A 96 9.27 -11.61 14.38
C GLN A 96 9.36 -12.46 13.10
N PHE A 97 9.58 -11.84 11.94
CA PHE A 97 9.73 -12.55 10.66
C PHE A 97 10.99 -13.43 10.60
N TYR A 98 12.00 -13.11 11.42
CA TYR A 98 13.26 -13.83 11.50
C TYR A 98 13.29 -14.90 12.60
N MET A 99 12.28 -14.94 13.47
CA MET A 99 12.18 -15.95 14.53
C MET A 99 11.70 -17.28 13.92
N THR A 100 12.17 -18.39 14.50
CA THR A 100 11.56 -19.70 14.26
C THR A 100 10.14 -19.76 14.85
N LEU A 101 9.32 -20.72 14.44
CA LEU A 101 8.00 -20.94 15.06
C LEU A 101 8.13 -21.21 16.57
N GLU A 102 9.19 -21.90 17.01
CA GLU A 102 9.48 -22.11 18.43
C GLU A 102 9.75 -20.80 19.17
N ASN A 103 10.61 -19.95 18.63
CA ASN A 103 10.95 -18.67 19.25
C ASN A 103 9.79 -17.67 19.16
N MET A 104 8.99 -17.72 18.10
CA MET A 104 7.76 -16.94 17.97
C MET A 104 6.74 -17.32 19.04
N ALA A 105 6.51 -18.61 19.25
CA ALA A 105 5.59 -19.09 20.28
C ALA A 105 6.03 -18.60 21.67
N LYS A 106 7.33 -18.72 21.96
CA LYS A 106 7.92 -18.17 23.19
C LYS A 106 7.72 -16.66 23.32
N TYR A 107 7.95 -15.90 22.25
CA TYR A 107 7.76 -14.45 22.20
C TYR A 107 6.30 -14.06 22.49
N GLN A 108 5.35 -14.82 21.96
CA GLN A 108 3.91 -14.62 22.19
C GLN A 108 3.40 -15.25 23.51
N ASN A 109 4.27 -15.87 24.30
CA ASN A 109 3.90 -16.60 25.53
C ASN A 109 2.85 -17.70 25.28
N THR A 110 2.99 -18.44 24.19
CA THR A 110 2.13 -19.56 23.78
C THR A 110 2.97 -20.81 23.48
N SER A 111 2.34 -21.97 23.28
CA SER A 111 3.02 -23.16 22.77
C SER A 111 3.13 -23.17 21.24
N VAL A 112 4.09 -23.92 20.70
CA VAL A 112 4.28 -24.04 19.24
C VAL A 112 3.07 -24.71 18.60
N GLU A 113 2.47 -25.66 19.31
CA GLU A 113 1.27 -26.38 18.90
C GLU A 113 0.07 -25.43 18.83
N GLU A 114 -0.11 -24.55 19.81
CA GLU A 114 -1.16 -23.51 19.78
C GLU A 114 -0.92 -22.50 18.66
N LEU A 115 0.33 -22.07 18.46
CA LEU A 115 0.71 -21.18 17.35
C LEU A 115 0.38 -21.81 16.00
N LYS A 116 0.79 -23.06 15.78
CA LYS A 116 0.51 -23.81 14.54
C LYS A 116 -0.98 -24.01 14.33
N ALA A 117 -1.71 -24.39 15.38
CA ALA A 117 -3.16 -24.55 15.32
C ALA A 117 -3.85 -23.24 14.96
N HIS A 118 -3.41 -22.11 15.55
CA HIS A 118 -3.94 -20.79 15.25
C HIS A 118 -3.78 -20.45 13.76
N TYR A 119 -2.59 -20.65 13.19
CA TYR A 119 -2.33 -20.36 11.77
C TYR A 119 -2.71 -21.49 10.80
N GLY A 120 -3.30 -22.60 11.28
CA GLY A 120 -3.65 -23.74 10.44
C GLY A 120 -2.44 -24.41 9.76
N LEU A 121 -1.29 -24.38 10.43
CA LEU A 121 -0.10 -25.13 10.04
C LEU A 121 -0.24 -26.59 10.49
N ASP A 122 0.16 -27.51 9.63
CA ASP A 122 0.13 -28.94 9.94
C ASP A 122 1.41 -29.41 10.68
N ASP A 123 1.36 -30.65 11.17
CA ASP A 123 2.46 -31.29 11.89
C ASP A 123 3.73 -31.51 11.04
N THR A 124 3.66 -31.34 9.71
CA THR A 124 4.83 -31.47 8.82
C THR A 124 5.68 -30.22 8.81
N THR A 125 5.15 -29.07 9.25
CA THR A 125 5.91 -27.84 9.40
C THR A 125 6.87 -27.98 10.58
N ALA A 126 8.19 -27.89 10.34
CA ALA A 126 9.17 -28.05 11.41
C ALA A 126 9.18 -26.86 12.38
N ASN A 127 9.42 -27.09 13.67
CA ASN A 127 9.39 -26.04 14.70
C ASN A 127 10.49 -24.97 14.51
N ASP A 128 11.59 -25.34 13.87
CA ASP A 128 12.73 -24.49 13.52
C ASP A 128 12.53 -23.73 12.20
N THR A 129 11.38 -23.91 11.51
CA THR A 129 11.02 -23.11 10.33
C THR A 129 10.85 -21.65 10.76
N THR A 130 11.37 -20.71 9.97
CA THR A 130 11.17 -19.28 10.26
C THR A 130 9.71 -18.89 10.07
N TYR A 131 9.24 -17.89 10.83
CA TYR A 131 7.88 -17.37 10.68
C TYR A 131 7.63 -16.89 9.24
N SER A 132 8.61 -16.21 8.63
CA SER A 132 8.58 -15.80 7.23
C SER A 132 8.35 -16.97 6.28
N ASP A 133 9.12 -18.06 6.42
CA ASP A 133 9.01 -19.23 5.54
C ASP A 133 7.68 -19.97 5.74
N ALA A 134 7.19 -20.03 6.97
CA ALA A 134 5.90 -20.65 7.29
C ALA A 134 4.72 -19.85 6.76
N MET A 135 4.85 -18.52 6.64
CA MET A 135 3.75 -17.59 6.35
C MET A 135 2.98 -17.96 5.09
N ALA A 136 3.66 -18.40 4.03
CA ALA A 136 3.04 -18.80 2.77
C ALA A 136 1.99 -19.93 2.94
N ASN A 137 2.16 -20.78 3.94
CA ASN A 137 1.31 -21.93 4.23
C ASN A 137 0.33 -21.69 5.39
N MET A 138 0.36 -20.50 5.99
CA MET A 138 -0.62 -20.12 7.01
C MET A 138 -1.99 -19.85 6.38
N ASN A 139 -3.04 -20.09 7.15
CA ASN A 139 -4.39 -19.72 6.79
C ASN A 139 -4.54 -18.19 6.79
N ALA A 140 -5.23 -17.67 5.78
CA ALA A 140 -5.30 -16.24 5.56
C ALA A 140 -6.07 -15.47 6.64
N GLY A 141 -7.07 -16.08 7.29
CA GLY A 141 -7.87 -15.43 8.32
C GLY A 141 -7.03 -14.91 9.50
N PRO A 142 -6.34 -15.80 10.22
CA PRO A 142 -5.42 -15.42 11.30
C PRO A 142 -4.35 -14.41 10.86
N VAL A 143 -3.74 -14.62 9.69
CA VAL A 143 -2.73 -13.68 9.15
C VAL A 143 -3.32 -12.28 8.95
N VAL A 144 -4.54 -12.20 8.42
CA VAL A 144 -5.22 -10.92 8.21
C VAL A 144 -5.59 -10.24 9.53
N GLU A 145 -6.08 -11.02 10.49
CA GLU A 145 -6.42 -10.51 11.82
C GLU A 145 -5.20 -9.89 12.51
N ASP A 146 -4.06 -10.59 12.50
CA ASP A 146 -2.84 -10.13 13.16
C ASP A 146 -2.17 -8.96 12.44
N MET A 147 -2.13 -8.98 11.10
CA MET A 147 -1.45 -7.94 10.32
C MET A 147 -2.27 -6.67 10.14
N TYR A 148 -3.59 -6.81 9.94
CA TYR A 148 -4.47 -5.71 9.54
C TYR A 148 -5.53 -5.38 10.59
N GLY A 149 -5.65 -6.17 11.67
CA GLY A 149 -6.61 -5.92 12.75
C GLY A 149 -8.07 -5.99 12.31
N THR A 150 -8.36 -6.77 11.26
CA THR A 150 -9.69 -6.92 10.66
C THR A 150 -9.98 -8.38 10.35
N ASP A 151 -11.25 -8.74 10.20
CA ASP A 151 -11.62 -10.08 9.73
C ASP A 151 -11.33 -10.25 8.22
N PHE A 152 -11.21 -11.51 7.79
CA PHE A 152 -10.89 -11.86 6.42
C PHE A 152 -11.94 -11.39 5.41
N GLU A 153 -13.24 -11.44 5.74
CA GLU A 153 -14.31 -11.06 4.82
C GLU A 153 -14.25 -9.56 4.51
N THR A 154 -14.04 -8.75 5.56
CA THR A 154 -13.83 -7.31 5.46
C THR A 154 -12.57 -7.00 4.63
N PHE A 155 -11.45 -7.67 4.91
CA PHE A 155 -10.21 -7.50 4.12
C PHE A 155 -10.41 -7.88 2.65
N ARG A 156 -11.00 -9.05 2.38
CA ARG A 156 -11.29 -9.55 1.04
C ARG A 156 -12.12 -8.57 0.24
N THR A 157 -13.17 -8.03 0.85
CA THR A 157 -14.05 -7.03 0.22
C THR A 157 -13.31 -5.73 -0.07
N GLN A 158 -12.51 -5.23 0.87
CA GLN A 158 -11.73 -4.00 0.68
C GLN A 158 -10.67 -4.13 -0.40
N MET A 159 -10.03 -5.30 -0.50
CA MET A 159 -8.98 -5.58 -1.47
C MET A 159 -9.53 -6.02 -2.84
N GLY A 160 -10.84 -6.19 -2.98
CA GLY A 160 -11.46 -6.70 -4.21
C GLY A 160 -11.05 -8.15 -4.54
N LEU A 161 -10.66 -8.93 -3.53
CA LEU A 161 -10.17 -10.30 -3.71
C LEU A 161 -11.31 -11.25 -4.13
N PRO A 162 -11.02 -12.25 -4.98
CA PRO A 162 -12.00 -13.22 -5.45
C PRO A 162 -12.79 -13.92 -4.33
N ASP A 163 -14.09 -14.16 -4.55
CA ASP A 163 -14.98 -14.89 -3.61
C ASP A 163 -14.55 -16.33 -3.31
N VAL A 164 -13.72 -16.92 -4.16
CA VAL A 164 -13.17 -18.27 -3.95
C VAL A 164 -12.14 -18.31 -2.82
N LEU A 165 -11.54 -17.17 -2.47
CA LEU A 165 -10.62 -17.08 -1.34
C LEU A 165 -11.42 -16.96 -0.04
N THR A 166 -11.02 -17.75 0.95
CA THR A 166 -11.67 -17.88 2.25
C THR A 166 -10.66 -17.71 3.38
N GLU A 167 -11.12 -17.63 4.63
CA GLU A 167 -10.26 -17.55 5.80
C GLU A 167 -9.29 -18.75 5.94
N THR A 168 -9.65 -19.90 5.38
CA THR A 168 -8.83 -21.12 5.35
C THR A 168 -7.93 -21.24 4.12
N SER A 169 -8.08 -20.35 3.14
CA SER A 169 -7.16 -20.28 1.99
C SER A 169 -5.75 -19.99 2.46
N LYS A 170 -4.75 -20.48 1.73
CA LYS A 170 -3.36 -20.23 2.11
C LYS A 170 -2.98 -18.80 1.80
N TRP A 171 -2.14 -18.21 2.65
CA TRP A 171 -1.70 -16.83 2.47
C TRP A 171 -1.03 -16.61 1.12
N SER A 172 -0.29 -17.60 0.62
CA SER A 172 0.30 -17.58 -0.73
C SER A 172 -0.75 -17.46 -1.86
N GLU A 173 -1.95 -18.02 -1.70
CA GLU A 173 -3.02 -17.89 -2.69
C GLU A 173 -3.61 -16.48 -2.69
N VAL A 174 -3.72 -15.87 -1.49
CA VAL A 174 -4.19 -14.50 -1.31
C VAL A 174 -3.20 -13.50 -1.91
N THR A 175 -1.91 -13.66 -1.62
CA THR A 175 -0.87 -12.77 -2.18
C THR A 175 -0.73 -12.93 -3.68
N ALA A 176 -0.84 -14.16 -4.21
CA ALA A 176 -0.85 -14.40 -5.66
C ALA A 176 -2.06 -13.76 -6.34
N ALA A 177 -3.26 -13.84 -5.75
CA ALA A 177 -4.44 -13.18 -6.29
C ALA A 177 -4.32 -11.65 -6.27
N ALA A 178 -3.79 -11.09 -5.17
CA ALA A 178 -3.51 -9.66 -5.07
C ALA A 178 -2.51 -9.19 -6.14
N GLN A 179 -1.43 -9.95 -6.34
CA GLN A 179 -0.43 -9.67 -7.37
C GLN A 179 -1.03 -9.75 -8.78
N ALA A 180 -1.83 -10.77 -9.09
CA ALA A 180 -2.48 -10.90 -10.39
C ALA A 180 -3.44 -9.73 -10.69
N MET A 181 -4.19 -9.26 -9.70
CA MET A 181 -5.02 -8.06 -9.84
C MET A 181 -4.19 -6.80 -10.07
N GLN A 182 -3.06 -6.66 -9.39
CA GLN A 182 -2.15 -5.54 -9.59
C GLN A 182 -1.54 -5.55 -11.00
N GLU A 183 -1.11 -6.72 -11.48
CA GLU A 183 -0.60 -6.89 -12.84
C GLU A 183 -1.67 -6.57 -13.89
N ALA A 184 -2.90 -7.04 -13.70
CA ALA A 184 -4.02 -6.73 -14.59
C ALA A 184 -4.36 -5.23 -14.59
N ALA A 185 -4.33 -4.56 -13.44
CA ALA A 185 -4.52 -3.12 -13.35
C ALA A 185 -3.41 -2.34 -14.06
N ASN A 186 -2.15 -2.78 -13.92
CA ASN A 186 -1.01 -2.18 -14.60
C ASN A 186 -1.10 -2.35 -16.13
N LEU A 187 -1.55 -3.52 -16.61
CA LEU A 187 -1.81 -3.77 -18.03
C LEU A 187 -2.93 -2.89 -18.56
N ALA A 188 -4.08 -2.83 -17.87
CA ALA A 188 -5.21 -1.99 -18.26
C ALA A 188 -4.85 -0.49 -18.29
N ALA A 189 -4.00 -0.03 -17.37
CA ALA A 189 -3.47 1.34 -17.37
C ALA A 189 -2.43 1.59 -18.48
N SER A 190 -1.78 0.55 -18.99
CA SER A 190 -0.81 0.62 -20.09
C SER A 190 -1.47 0.49 -21.47
N GLU A 191 -2.72 0.03 -21.53
CA GLU A 191 -3.52 -0.16 -22.75
C GLU A 191 -4.50 1.01 -23.02
N GLU A 192 -4.31 2.19 -22.39
CA GLU A 192 -4.97 3.41 -22.89
C GLU A 192 -4.61 3.61 -24.38
N PRO A 193 -5.60 3.77 -25.28
CA PRO A 193 -5.34 3.85 -26.70
C PRO A 193 -4.63 5.17 -27.03
N ALA A 194 -3.44 5.06 -27.60
CA ALA A 194 -2.91 6.10 -28.47
C ALA A 194 -3.74 6.13 -29.78
N ALA A 195 -4.84 6.88 -29.77
CA ALA A 195 -5.52 7.46 -30.94
C ALA A 195 -6.59 8.43 -30.40
N GLU A 196 -6.52 9.74 -30.60
CA GLU A 196 -6.62 10.38 -31.91
C GLU A 196 -5.55 11.48 -32.13
N GLU A 197 -4.56 11.21 -32.98
CA GLU A 197 -4.09 12.22 -33.93
C GLU A 197 -4.30 11.67 -35.34
N GLY A 198 -4.99 12.45 -36.18
CA GLY A 198 -4.95 12.26 -37.63
C GLY A 198 -6.27 12.27 -38.38
N ALA A 199 -7.05 13.36 -38.29
CA ALA A 199 -7.92 13.77 -39.39
C ALA A 199 -7.42 15.11 -39.96
N ASP A 200 -6.48 14.97 -40.90
CA ASP A 200 -6.34 15.76 -42.12
C ASP A 200 -6.18 17.29 -42.00
N SER A 201 -4.92 17.74 -41.87
CA SER A 201 -4.49 19.06 -42.33
C SER A 201 -3.61 18.90 -43.56
N THR A 202 -4.23 18.89 -44.74
CA THR A 202 -3.53 19.23 -45.98
C THR A 202 -3.93 20.64 -46.41
N ALA A 203 -3.05 21.62 -46.19
CA ALA A 203 -2.88 22.76 -47.09
C ALA A 203 -1.58 23.53 -46.76
N THR A 204 -0.59 23.20 -47.56
CA THR A 204 0.74 23.77 -47.76
C THR A 204 0.77 25.29 -48.06
N GLU A 205 1.77 25.95 -47.46
CA GLU A 205 2.53 27.16 -47.84
C GLU A 205 1.89 28.57 -47.95
N ALA A 206 2.58 29.51 -47.30
CA ALA A 206 2.56 30.98 -47.42
C ALA A 206 3.36 31.46 -48.68
N PRO A 207 3.63 32.77 -48.96
CA PRO A 207 3.30 34.03 -48.24
C PRO A 207 2.91 35.25 -49.15
N ALA A 208 2.70 36.39 -48.48
CA ALA A 208 3.04 37.78 -48.87
C ALA A 208 2.13 38.65 -49.77
N ASP A 209 1.87 39.85 -49.21
CA ASP A 209 1.90 41.18 -49.84
C ASP A 209 0.63 41.80 -50.45
N ALA A 210 0.67 43.14 -50.50
CA ALA A 210 -0.41 44.10 -50.39
C ALA A 210 -1.05 44.54 -51.72
N ALA A 211 -2.30 45.03 -51.65
CA ALA A 211 -2.90 46.11 -52.46
C ALA A 211 -4.41 46.17 -52.09
N ASP A 212 -4.87 47.20 -51.38
CA ASP A 212 -5.33 48.50 -51.91
C ASP A 212 -6.56 48.42 -52.83
N ALA A 213 -7.63 49.07 -52.35
CA ALA A 213 -8.79 49.66 -53.05
C ALA A 213 -9.57 48.82 -54.08
N VAL A 214 -10.90 48.70 -53.90
CA VAL A 214 -11.86 49.67 -54.49
C VAL A 214 -13.29 49.49 -53.96
N ASP A 215 -13.84 50.66 -53.66
CA ASP A 215 -15.24 51.05 -53.53
C ASP A 215 -16.06 50.75 -54.80
N ALA A 216 -17.31 50.28 -54.65
CA ALA A 216 -18.46 50.68 -55.47
C ALA A 216 -19.75 49.96 -55.03
N SER A 217 -20.64 50.75 -54.46
CA SER A 217 -22.10 50.78 -54.66
C SER A 217 -22.58 50.14 -55.98
N ASP A 218 -23.69 49.40 -55.96
CA ASP A 218 -25.03 49.96 -56.22
C ASP A 218 -26.09 48.84 -56.23
N ALA A 219 -27.33 49.23 -56.01
CA ALA A 219 -28.49 48.39 -55.74
C ALA A 219 -29.17 47.96 -57.07
N PRO A 220 -30.25 47.15 -57.01
CA PRO A 220 -30.68 46.28 -58.10
C PRO A 220 -31.63 46.99 -59.07
N GLU A 221 -31.77 46.46 -60.29
CA GLU A 221 -33.12 46.31 -60.84
C GLU A 221 -33.21 45.17 -61.85
N ALA A 222 -34.25 44.37 -61.64
CA ALA A 222 -34.65 43.27 -62.48
C ALA A 222 -35.28 43.77 -63.78
N SER A 223 -35.07 43.04 -64.87
CA SER A 223 -36.13 42.79 -65.86
C SER A 223 -35.78 41.61 -66.75
N GLN A 224 -36.68 40.60 -66.69
CA GLN A 224 -37.20 39.75 -67.77
C GLN A 224 -36.14 39.01 -68.63
N ALA A 225 -35.95 37.70 -68.44
CA ALA A 225 -36.74 36.60 -69.03
C ALA A 225 -36.59 36.48 -70.57
N PRO A 226 -36.77 35.29 -71.15
CA PRO A 226 -36.09 34.01 -70.91
C PRO A 226 -35.63 33.40 -72.25
N GLU A 227 -35.44 32.07 -72.26
CA GLU A 227 -35.22 31.17 -73.41
C GLU A 227 -33.77 31.05 -73.88
N GLU A 228 -33.08 29.99 -73.46
CA GLU A 228 -33.15 28.59 -73.95
C GLU A 228 -32.08 28.36 -75.02
N GLY A 229 -31.38 27.25 -74.91
CA GLY A 229 -30.64 26.68 -76.04
C GLY A 229 -29.21 26.29 -75.72
N GLU A 230 -29.10 25.07 -75.20
CA GLU A 230 -28.01 24.08 -75.37
C GLU A 230 -26.60 24.36 -74.84
#